data_AF-A0A3A1X9Y6-F1
#
_entry.id   AF-A0A3A1X9Y6-F1
#
_cell.length_a   1.000
_cell.length_b   1.000
_cell.length_c   1.000
_cell.angle_alpha   90.00
_cell.angle_beta   90.00
_cell.angle_gamma   90.00
#
_symmetry.space_group_name_H-M   'P 1'
#
loop_
_entity.id
_entity.type
_entity.pdbx_description
1 polymer ?
#
loop_
_entity_poly.entity_id
_entity_poly.type
_entity_poly.pdbx_seq_one_letter_code
_entity_poly.pdbx_strand_id
1 'polypeptide(L)'
;MQKEFSIGNSGDFSNLSKLAIIVALQKEAQPILQAFSGEYKSWQDYGVTFIQGKIASNNNENSAILTICIAGMGKCAAAAAA
;
A
#
# COMPACT_ATOMS: atom_id res chain seq x y z
N MET A 1 5.57 3.14 19.38
CA MET A 1 5.77 1.68 19.27
C MET A 1 4.83 1.19 18.17
N GLN A 2 5.34 0.90 16.98
CA GLN A 2 4.52 0.32 15.91
C GLN A 2 4.58 -1.20 16.06
N LYS A 3 3.41 -1.84 16.12
CA LYS A 3 3.25 -3.27 16.38
C LYS A 3 3.20 -3.98 15.04
N GLU A 4 4.29 -4.64 14.67
CA GLU A 4 4.37 -5.52 13.52
C GLU A 4 3.47 -6.74 13.79
N PHE A 5 2.50 -7.01 12.92
CA PHE A 5 1.62 -8.18 13.02
C PHE A 5 1.89 -9.12 11.84
N SER A 6 2.06 -10.40 12.16
CA SER A 6 2.53 -11.44 11.26
C SER A 6 1.60 -11.72 10.07
N ILE A 7 2.28 -11.82 8.92
CA ILE A 7 1.97 -12.44 7.61
C ILE A 7 0.64 -13.21 7.54
N GLY A 8 -0.31 -12.64 6.77
CA GLY A 8 -1.39 -13.38 6.13
C GLY A 8 -0.94 -13.89 4.77
N ASN A 9 -1.42 -15.10 4.43
CA ASN A 9 -1.12 -15.92 3.26
C ASN A 9 -0.77 -15.15 1.96
N SER A 10 0.42 -15.42 1.41
CA SER A 10 0.92 -14.87 0.14
C SER A 10 0.03 -15.29 -1.03
N GLY A 11 -0.48 -14.33 -1.81
CA GLY A 11 -1.09 -14.58 -3.12
C GLY A 11 -2.56 -14.18 -3.32
N ASP A 12 -3.28 -13.69 -2.31
CA ASP A 12 -4.67 -13.19 -2.51
C ASP A 12 -4.71 -11.67 -2.74
N PHE A 13 -4.62 -11.27 -4.01
CA PHE A 13 -4.71 -9.89 -4.45
C PHE A 13 -6.15 -9.41 -4.67
N SER A 14 -7.16 -10.25 -4.43
CA SER A 14 -8.58 -9.89 -4.56
C SER A 14 -8.98 -8.77 -3.59
N ASN A 15 -8.18 -8.58 -2.53
CA ASN A 15 -8.33 -7.53 -1.53
C ASN A 15 -7.53 -6.26 -1.85
N LEU A 16 -6.79 -6.20 -2.97
CA LEU A 16 -6.18 -4.96 -3.42
C LEU A 16 -7.28 -3.96 -3.75
N SER A 17 -7.09 -2.73 -3.28
CA SER A 17 -8.06 -1.68 -3.56
C SER A 17 -8.06 -1.33 -5.04
N LYS A 18 -9.21 -0.89 -5.56
CA LYS A 18 -9.34 -0.41 -6.95
C LYS A 18 -8.44 0.80 -7.25
N LEU A 19 -7.85 1.42 -6.22
CA LEU A 19 -6.96 2.57 -6.30
C LEU A 19 -5.57 2.14 -5.80
N ALA A 20 -4.62 1.99 -6.72
CA ALA A 20 -3.24 1.69 -6.39
C ALA A 20 -2.32 2.86 -6.80
N ILE A 21 -1.35 3.19 -5.94
CA ILE A 21 -0.25 4.10 -6.26
C ILE A 21 1.04 3.29 -6.29
N ILE A 22 1.74 3.31 -7.43
CA ILE A 22 3.03 2.65 -7.56
C ILE A 22 4.12 3.71 -7.43
N VAL A 23 5.04 3.49 -6.48
CA VAL A 23 6.23 4.34 -6.26
C VAL A 23 7.49 3.51 -6.38
N ALA A 24 8.59 4.14 -6.76
CA ALA A 24 9.87 3.45 -6.90
C ALA A 24 10.57 3.31 -5.55
N LEU A 25 10.47 4.32 -4.69
CA LEU A 25 11.24 4.41 -3.45
C LEU A 25 10.35 4.61 -2.23
N GLN A 26 10.76 4.02 -1.10
CA GLN A 26 10.03 4.17 0.17
C GLN A 26 9.89 5.64 0.61
N LYS A 27 10.87 6.49 0.31
CA LYS A 27 10.81 7.93 0.60
C LYS A 27 9.68 8.67 -0.14
N GLU A 28 9.23 8.14 -1.29
CA GLU A 28 8.13 8.69 -2.07
C GLU A 28 6.77 8.27 -1.49
N ALA A 29 6.72 7.10 -0.84
CA ALA A 29 5.53 6.65 -0.11
C ALA A 29 5.27 7.46 1.17
N GLN A 30 6.31 7.92 1.86
CA GLN A 30 6.21 8.62 3.16
C GLN A 30 5.19 9.77 3.20
N PRO A 31 5.19 10.75 2.29
CA PRO A 31 4.17 11.80 2.29
C PRO A 31 2.76 11.28 2.01
N ILE A 32 2.63 10.20 1.24
CA ILE A 32 1.33 9.58 0.92
C ILE A 32 0.77 8.83 2.14
N LEU A 33 1.63 8.23 2.97
CA LEU A 33 1.22 7.58 4.22
C LEU A 33 0.54 8.54 5.19
N GLN A 34 0.86 9.83 5.14
CA GLN A 34 0.21 10.86 5.96
C GLN A 34 -1.26 11.09 5.58
N ALA A 35 -1.67 10.68 4.37
CA ALA A 35 -3.07 10.76 3.93
C ALA A 35 -3.96 9.65 4.55
N PHE A 36 -3.37 8.64 5.19
CA PHE A 36 -4.14 7.60 5.87
C PHE A 36 -4.74 8.11 7.19
N SER A 37 -6.02 7.80 7.40
CA SER A 37 -6.79 8.27 8.55
C SER A 37 -6.64 7.40 9.80
N GLY A 38 -5.57 6.60 9.90
CA GLY A 38 -5.38 5.65 10.98
C GLY A 38 -4.35 4.56 10.66
N GLU A 39 -4.60 3.36 11.17
CA GLU A 39 -3.73 2.21 10.95
C GLU A 39 -3.77 1.72 9.49
N TYR A 40 -2.61 1.27 9.02
CA TYR A 40 -2.45 0.63 7.71
C TYR A 40 -1.80 -0.74 7.88
N LYS A 41 -2.08 -1.64 6.94
CA LYS A 41 -1.42 -2.94 6.82
C LYS A 41 -0.23 -2.80 5.87
N SER A 42 0.86 -3.49 6.17
CA SER A 42 2.03 -3.56 5.29
C SER A 42 2.44 -5.01 5.13
N TRP A 43 2.77 -5.42 3.90
CA TRP A 43 3.32 -6.73 3.61
C TRP A 43 4.27 -6.65 2.41
N GLN A 44 5.10 -7.67 2.25
CA GLN A 44 5.98 -7.79 1.09
C GLN A 44 5.58 -9.04 0.31
N ASP A 45 5.49 -8.91 -1.00
CA ASP A 45 5.28 -10.05 -1.90
C ASP A 45 6.00 -9.78 -3.23
N TYR A 46 6.58 -10.80 -3.84
CA TYR A 46 7.35 -10.73 -5.10
C TYR A 46 8.38 -9.58 -5.20
N GLY A 47 8.99 -9.18 -4.07
CA GLY A 47 9.96 -8.07 -4.03
C GLY A 47 9.35 -6.67 -4.05
N VAL A 48 8.02 -6.57 -3.98
CA VAL A 48 7.26 -5.32 -3.86
C VAL A 48 6.78 -5.19 -2.42
N THR A 49 6.89 -3.99 -1.84
CA THR A 49 6.26 -3.68 -0.56
C THR A 49 4.89 -3.08 -0.80
N PHE A 50 3.85 -3.69 -0.25
CA PHE A 50 2.47 -3.22 -0.32
C PHE A 50 2.08 -2.59 1.00
N ILE A 51 1.43 -1.43 0.94
CA ILE A 51 0.89 -0.74 2.10
C ILE A 51 -0.57 -0.37 1.81
N GLN A 52 -1.50 -0.83 2.62
CA GLN A 52 -2.92 -0.60 2.43
C GLN A 52 -3.56 0.05 3.65
N GLY A 53 -4.27 1.14 3.45
CA GLY A 53 -4.93 1.89 4.51
C GLY A 53 -6.20 2.58 4.03
N LYS A 54 -7.00 3.06 4.98
CA LYS A 54 -8.13 3.96 4.70
C LYS A 54 -7.59 5.38 4.57
N ILE A 55 -7.97 6.09 3.51
CA ILE A 55 -7.63 7.51 3.36
C ILE A 55 -8.65 8.40 4.07
N ALA A 56 -8.18 9.52 4.59
CA ALA A 56 -9.04 10.54 5.15
C ALA A 56 -9.99 11.06 4.06
N SER A 57 -11.29 11.00 4.32
CA SER A 57 -12.34 11.50 3.44
C SER A 57 -13.16 12.53 4.20
N ASN A 58 -13.45 13.65 3.56
CA ASN A 58 -14.39 14.65 4.10
C ASN A 58 -15.84 14.18 4.03
N ASN A 59 -16.11 13.03 3.42
CA ASN A 59 -17.44 12.43 3.36
C ASN A 59 -17.53 11.27 4.36
N ASN A 60 -18.39 11.42 5.37
CA ASN A 60 -18.50 10.52 6.53
C ASN A 60 -18.87 9.06 6.20
N GLU A 61 -19.23 8.76 4.96
CA GLU A 61 -19.93 7.52 4.63
C GLU A 61 -19.09 6.51 3.84
N ASN A 62 -17.91 6.88 3.35
CA ASN A 62 -17.08 5.93 2.61
C ASN A 62 -15.61 6.34 2.54
N SER A 63 -14.83 6.00 3.56
CA SER A 63 -13.36 6.15 3.51
C SER A 63 -12.82 5.15 2.48
N ALA A 64 -12.31 5.64 1.36
CA ALA A 64 -11.73 4.77 0.34
C ALA A 64 -10.51 4.02 0.91
N ILE A 65 -10.32 2.80 0.45
CA ILE A 65 -9.09 2.04 0.70
C ILE A 65 -8.14 2.38 -0.44
N LEU A 66 -6.89 2.68 -0.10
CA LEU A 66 -5.81 2.95 -1.05
C LEU A 66 -4.68 1.98 -0.75
N THR A 67 -4.11 1.41 -1.82
CA THR A 67 -2.93 0.57 -1.75
C THR A 67 -1.74 1.30 -2.38
N ILE A 68 -0.59 1.29 -1.70
CA ILE A 68 0.68 1.82 -2.18
C ILE A 68 1.61 0.65 -2.44
N CYS A 69 2.15 0.55 -3.65
CA CYS A 69 3.12 -0.46 -4.04
C CYS A 69 4.50 0.21 -4.19
N ILE A 70 5.48 -0.20 -3.39
CA ILE A 70 6.86 0.24 -3.50
C ILE A 70 7.61 -0.85 -4.28
N ALA A 71 7.87 -0.59 -5.55
CA ALA A 71 8.32 -1.61 -6.50
C ALA A 71 9.83 -1.60 -6.79
N GLY A 72 10.56 -0.59 -6.32
CA GLY A 72 11.97 -0.40 -6.68
C GLY A 72 12.17 0.30 -8.02
N MET A 73 13.44 0.52 -8.41
CA MET A 73 13.79 1.24 -9.64
C MET A 73 14.01 0.28 -10.81
N GLY A 74 13.29 0.50 -11.92
CA GLY A 74 13.45 -0.25 -13.16
C GLY A 74 12.12 -0.64 -13.80
N LYS A 75 12.09 -0.74 -15.14
CA LYS A 75 10.86 -1.02 -15.93
C LYS A 75 10.20 -2.36 -15.52
N CYS A 76 11.03 -3.37 -15.24
CA CYS A 76 10.56 -4.69 -14.80
C CYS A 76 10.00 -4.67 -13.38
N ALA A 77 10.47 -3.76 -12.53
CA ALA A 77 10.04 -3.64 -11.15
C ALA A 77 8.63 -3.03 -11.08
N ALA A 78 8.38 -1.96 -11.85
CA ALA A 78 7.04 -1.37 -11.98
C ALA A 78 6.01 -2.34 -12.61
N ALA A 79 6.44 -3.16 -13.58
CA ALA A 79 5.58 -4.16 -14.21
C ALA A 79 5.18 -5.32 -13.28
N ALA A 80 6.00 -5.65 -12.28
CA ALA A 80 5.67 -6.67 -11.27
C ALA A 80 4.67 -6.17 -10.21
N ALA A 81 4.43 -4.85 -10.15
CA ALA A 81 3.55 -4.21 -9.18
C ALA A 81 2.23 -3.71 -9.77
N ALA A 82 2.03 -3.87 -11.09
CA ALA A 82 0.87 -3.39 -11.86
C ALA A 82 -0.11 -4.51 -12.20
#